data_AF-A0A5E8V9P9-F1
#
_entry.id   AF-A0A5E8V9P9-F1
#
_cell.length_a   1.000
_cell.length_b   1.000
_cell.length_c   1.000
_cell.angle_alpha   90.00
_cell.angle_beta   90.00
_cell.angle_gamma   90.00
#
_symmetry.space_group_name_H-M   'P 1'
#
loop_
_entity.id
_entity.type
_entity.pdbx_description
1 polymer ?
#
loop_
_entity_poly.entity_id
_entity_poly.type
_entity_poly.pdbx_seq_one_letter_code
_entity_poly.pdbx_strand_id
1 'polypeptide(L)'
;MIMLRKLLIGTSAATAFAAGLFWNDTGGVFDRSFVAEAEARVGRPLTPMSYAGVARRTTRRAVVGAGVAAGAAGAYYGSSCVQVVDAYGRIVTRC
;
A
#
# COMPACT_ATOMS: atom_id res chain seq x y z
N MET A 1 -48.84 41.54 -24.03
CA MET A 1 -47.39 41.80 -24.22
C MET A 1 -46.54 41.48 -22.99
N ILE A 2 -46.98 41.77 -21.76
CA ILE A 2 -46.21 41.49 -20.53
C ILE A 2 -45.95 39.98 -20.30
N MET A 3 -46.96 39.13 -20.57
CA MET A 3 -46.85 37.68 -20.41
C MET A 3 -45.91 37.03 -21.45
N LEU A 4 -45.97 37.49 -22.70
CA LEU A 4 -45.06 37.05 -23.77
C LEU A 4 -43.60 37.42 -23.46
N ARG A 5 -43.36 38.62 -22.91
CA ARG A 5 -42.01 39.06 -22.52
C ARG A 5 -41.44 38.24 -21.37
N LYS A 6 -42.28 37.86 -20.39
CA LYS A 6 -41.88 36.98 -19.28
C LYS A 6 -41.54 35.56 -19.75
N LEU A 7 -42.32 35.01 -20.69
CA LEU A 7 -42.04 33.70 -21.29
C LEU A 7 -40.71 33.71 -22.06
N LEU A 8 -40.48 34.74 -22.89
CA LEU A 8 -39.23 34.87 -23.66
C LEU A 8 -37.99 34.96 -22.75
N ILE A 9 -38.07 35.72 -21.66
CA ILE A 9 -36.96 35.86 -20.69
C ILE A 9 -36.71 34.54 -19.95
N GLY A 10 -37.77 33.84 -19.54
CA GLY A 10 -37.66 32.54 -18.86
C GLY A 10 -37.02 31.48 -19.76
N THR A 11 -37.45 31.40 -21.03
CA THR A 11 -36.88 30.45 -21.98
C THR A 11 -35.42 30.77 -22.30
N SER A 12 -35.06 32.05 -22.49
CA SER A 12 -33.67 32.42 -22.77
C SER A 12 -32.73 32.12 -21.60
N ALA A 13 -33.21 32.31 -20.36
CA ALA A 13 -32.44 32.00 -19.16
C ALA A 13 -32.19 30.50 -19.02
N ALA A 14 -33.21 29.67 -19.25
CA ALA A 14 -33.08 28.22 -19.21
C ALA A 14 -32.12 27.69 -20.30
N THR A 15 -32.20 28.22 -21.53
CA THR A 15 -31.31 27.82 -22.61
C THR A 15 -29.86 28.25 -22.37
N ALA A 16 -29.64 29.45 -21.82
CA ALA A 16 -28.30 29.93 -21.50
C ALA A 16 -27.65 29.09 -20.39
N PHE A 17 -28.43 28.70 -19.38
CA PHE A 17 -27.96 27.83 -18.31
C PHE A 17 -27.59 26.42 -18.82
N ALA A 18 -28.44 25.83 -19.67
CA ALA A 18 -28.17 24.52 -20.28
C ALA A 18 -26.94 24.56 -21.22
N ALA A 19 -26.79 25.62 -22.02
CA ALA A 19 -25.61 25.79 -22.89
C ALA A 19 -24.33 25.96 -22.08
N GLY A 20 -24.36 26.72 -20.98
CA GLY A 20 -23.23 26.86 -20.06
C GLY A 20 -22.82 25.54 -19.39
N LEU A 21 -23.79 24.69 -19.05
CA LEU A 21 -23.52 23.34 -18.54
C LEU A 21 -22.90 22.43 -19.61
N PHE A 22 -23.33 22.55 -20.87
CA PHE A 22 -22.80 21.76 -21.99
C PHE A 22 -21.40 22.16 -22.42
N TRP A 23 -21.03 23.44 -22.28
CA TRP A 23 -19.69 23.93 -22.63
C TRP A 23 -18.64 23.66 -21.54
N ASN A 24 -19.06 23.21 -20.37
CA ASN A 24 -18.14 22.92 -19.29
C ASN A 24 -17.58 21.49 -19.48
N ASP A 25 -16.30 21.38 -19.85
CA ASP A 25 -15.56 20.11 -20.02
C ASP A 25 -15.44 19.27 -18.72
N THR A 26 -15.99 19.76 -17.59
CA THR A 26 -16.09 18.97 -16.37
C THR A 26 -17.18 17.92 -16.57
N GLY A 27 -16.75 16.65 -16.70
CA GLY A 27 -17.60 15.46 -16.68
C GLY A 27 -18.81 15.64 -15.76
N GLY A 28 -19.99 15.36 -16.31
CA GLY A 28 -21.26 15.92 -15.86
C GLY A 28 -21.57 15.70 -14.39
N VAL A 29 -22.66 16.30 -13.92
CA VAL A 29 -23.18 16.11 -12.56
C VAL A 29 -23.32 14.62 -12.16
N PHE A 30 -23.39 13.72 -13.16
CA PHE A 30 -23.41 12.26 -13.04
C PHE A 30 -22.04 11.57 -12.91
N ASP A 31 -20.92 12.22 -13.23
CA ASP A 31 -19.55 11.70 -13.02
C ASP A 31 -19.07 11.85 -11.57
N ARG A 32 -19.84 12.57 -10.74
CA ARG A 32 -19.71 12.50 -9.29
C ARG A 32 -20.32 11.19 -8.81
N SER A 33 -19.63 10.09 -9.11
CA SER A 33 -19.80 8.82 -8.43
C SER A 33 -19.99 9.09 -6.93
N PHE A 34 -21.09 8.60 -6.35
CA PHE A 34 -21.33 8.66 -4.91
C PHE A 34 -20.28 7.89 -4.09
N VAL A 35 -19.35 7.22 -4.77
CA VAL A 35 -18.19 6.55 -4.22
C VAL A 35 -16.94 7.32 -4.65
N ALA A 36 -16.15 7.77 -3.68
CA ALA A 36 -14.87 8.43 -3.94
C ALA A 36 -13.98 7.53 -4.81
N GLU A 37 -13.41 8.12 -5.87
CA GLU A 37 -12.44 7.44 -6.72
C GLU A 37 -11.23 7.01 -5.87
N ALA A 38 -11.07 5.70 -5.69
CA ALA A 38 -9.98 5.13 -4.91
C ALA A 38 -8.72 5.11 -5.76
N GLU A 39 -8.01 6.25 -5.85
CA GLU A 39 -6.70 6.27 -6.49
C GLU A 39 -5.73 5.34 -5.76
N ALA A 40 -5.41 4.21 -6.40
CA ALA A 40 -4.36 3.30 -5.97
C ALA A 40 -3.00 3.97 -6.18
N ARG A 41 -2.56 4.77 -5.21
CA ARG A 41 -1.26 5.43 -5.26
C ARG A 41 -0.15 4.39 -5.14
N VAL A 42 0.45 4.02 -6.26
CA VAL A 42 1.63 3.14 -6.30
C VAL A 42 2.88 3.95 -5.94
N GLY A 43 3.77 3.40 -5.11
CA GLY A 43 5.10 3.97 -4.84
C GLY A 43 5.25 4.75 -3.52
N ARG A 44 4.15 5.12 -2.84
CA ARG A 44 4.25 5.66 -1.47
C ARG A 44 4.93 4.62 -0.57
N PRO A 45 5.79 5.02 0.37
CA PRO A 45 6.61 4.08 1.17
C PRO A 45 5.82 3.00 1.93
N LEU A 46 4.52 3.23 2.18
CA LEU A 46 3.61 2.27 2.83
C LEU A 46 2.79 1.41 1.87
N THR A 47 2.95 1.58 0.55
CA THR A 47 2.25 0.77 -0.45
C THR A 47 3.05 -0.49 -0.78
N PRO A 48 2.40 -1.62 -1.10
CA PRO A 48 3.09 -2.89 -1.36
C PRO A 48 4.14 -2.81 -2.48
N MET A 49 3.89 -1.97 -3.48
CA MET A 49 4.75 -1.77 -4.66
C MET A 49 5.84 -0.70 -4.48
N SER A 50 6.19 -0.30 -3.25
CA SER A 50 7.25 0.69 -3.01
C SER A 50 8.61 0.06 -2.74
N TYR A 51 9.61 0.38 -3.57
CA TYR A 51 10.99 -0.11 -3.43
C TYR A 51 11.61 0.25 -2.08
N ALA A 52 11.38 1.48 -1.60
CA ALA A 52 11.84 1.93 -0.28
C ALA A 52 11.20 1.12 0.86
N GLY A 53 9.92 0.76 0.71
CA GLY A 53 9.21 -0.09 1.67
C GLY A 53 9.74 -1.52 1.68
N VAL A 54 10.02 -2.09 0.51
CA VAL A 54 10.63 -3.42 0.36
C VAL A 54 12.02 -3.45 1.00
N ALA A 55 12.89 -2.48 0.68
CA ALA A 55 14.24 -2.40 1.24
C ALA A 55 14.24 -2.37 2.77
N ARG A 56 13.36 -1.56 3.39
CA ARG A 56 13.23 -1.53 4.86
C ARG A 56 12.77 -2.88 5.43
N ARG A 57 11.82 -3.57 4.78
CA ARG A 57 11.33 -4.89 5.22
C ARG A 57 12.38 -5.98 5.06
N THR A 58 13.14 -5.98 3.96
CA THR A 58 14.21 -6.96 3.73
C THR A 58 15.32 -6.77 4.74
N THR A 59 15.77 -5.54 5.01
CA THR A 59 16.77 -5.27 6.06
C THR A 59 16.28 -5.73 7.43
N ARG A 60 15.04 -5.42 7.82
CA ARG A 60 14.50 -5.90 9.11
C ARG A 60 14.47 -7.42 9.19
N ARG A 61 14.02 -8.10 8.14
CA ARG A 61 14.00 -9.58 8.10
C ARG A 61 15.40 -10.16 8.16
N ALA A 62 16.37 -9.56 7.45
CA ALA A 62 17.76 -9.98 7.48
C ALA A 62 18.36 -9.81 8.88
N VAL A 63 18.15 -8.68 9.54
CA VAL A 63 18.65 -8.42 10.90
C VAL A 63 18.03 -9.37 11.92
N VAL A 64 16.71 -9.57 11.87
CA VAL A 64 16.01 -10.52 12.77
C VAL A 64 16.49 -11.95 12.51
N GLY A 65 16.56 -12.38 11.25
CA GLY A 65 17.04 -13.71 10.88
C GLY A 65 18.50 -13.94 11.28
N ALA A 66 19.36 -12.95 11.08
CA ALA A 66 20.77 -12.99 11.51
C ALA A 66 20.88 -13.08 13.04
N GLY A 67 20.06 -12.33 13.79
CA GLY A 67 20.01 -12.42 15.25
C GLY A 67 19.59 -13.81 15.75
N VAL A 68 18.59 -14.43 15.11
CA VAL A 68 18.17 -15.80 15.43
C VAL A 68 19.28 -16.81 15.10
N ALA A 69 19.92 -16.69 13.93
CA ALA A 69 21.01 -17.58 13.52
C ALA A 69 22.25 -17.43 14.43
N ALA A 70 22.60 -16.20 14.81
CA ALA A 70 23.69 -15.92 15.74
C ALA A 70 23.36 -16.40 17.16
N GLY A 71 22.13 -16.26 17.63
CA GLY A 71 21.68 -16.81 18.91
C GLY A 71 21.72 -18.34 18.93
N ALA A 72 21.30 -18.98 17.85
CA ALA A 72 21.43 -20.43 17.68
C ALA A 72 22.91 -20.85 17.68
N ALA A 73 23.76 -20.21 16.88
CA ALA A 73 25.19 -20.48 16.84
C ALA A 73 25.87 -20.23 18.21
N GLY A 74 25.50 -19.16 18.91
CA GLY A 74 25.98 -18.87 20.25
C GLY A 74 25.58 -19.94 21.27
N ALA A 75 24.39 -20.53 21.15
CA ALA A 75 23.99 -21.67 21.96
C ALA A 75 24.78 -22.95 21.64
N TYR A 76 25.14 -23.16 20.37
CA TYR A 76 25.96 -24.31 19.95
C TYR A 76 27.45 -24.17 20.33
N TYR A 77 28.03 -22.98 20.25
CA TYR A 77 29.45 -22.74 20.59
C TYR A 77 29.66 -22.40 22.08
N GLY A 78 28.62 -21.89 22.77
CA GLY A 78 28.67 -21.53 24.19
C GLY A 78 28.57 -22.72 25.14
N SER A 79 28.18 -23.91 24.65
CA SER A 79 28.41 -25.14 25.40
C SER A 79 29.88 -25.51 25.27
N SER A 80 30.64 -25.45 26.37
CA SER A 80 31.99 -26.02 26.47
C SER A 80 32.03 -27.53 26.17
N CYS A 81 30.85 -28.13 26.07
CA CYS A 81 30.65 -29.52 25.73
C CYS A 81 30.41 -29.66 24.22
N VAL A 82 31.27 -30.44 23.54
CA VAL A 82 31.09 -30.82 22.14
C VAL A 82 30.51 -32.24 22.08
N GLN A 83 29.61 -32.50 21.12
CA GLN A 83 29.12 -33.85 20.83
C GLN A 83 30.22 -34.61 20.07
N VAL A 84 30.78 -35.66 20.68
CA VAL A 84 31.83 -36.50 20.07
C VAL A 84 31.29 -37.93 19.93
N VAL A 85 31.64 -38.60 18.84
CA VAL A 85 31.30 -40.02 18.60
C VAL A 85 32.43 -40.89 19.15
N ASP A 86 32.10 -41.83 20.04
CA ASP A 86 33.08 -42.78 20.56
C ASP A 86 33.38 -43.92 19.57
N ALA A 87 34.39 -44.75 19.88
CA ALA A 87 34.76 -45.89 19.04
C ALA A 87 33.64 -46.95 18.88
N TYR A 88 32.59 -46.88 19.70
CA TYR A 88 31.44 -47.78 19.68
C TYR A 88 30.21 -47.14 18.99
N GLY A 89 30.35 -45.94 18.42
CA GLY A 89 29.28 -45.24 17.69
C GLY A 89 28.28 -44.53 18.59
N ARG A 90 28.55 -44.39 19.89
CA ARG A 90 27.70 -43.62 20.82
C ARG A 90 28.03 -42.14 20.73
N ILE A 91 27.00 -41.30 20.67
CA ILE A 91 27.16 -39.86 20.76
C ILE A 91 27.22 -39.48 22.24
N VAL A 92 28.34 -38.91 22.68
CA VAL A 92 28.55 -38.46 24.07
C VAL A 92 28.91 -36.97 24.10
N THR A 93 28.32 -36.24 25.05
CA THR A 93 28.68 -34.85 25.32
C THR A 93 29.98 -34.80 26.13
N ARG A 94 31.05 -34.25 25.54
CA ARG A 94 32.34 -34.06 26.19
C ARG A 94 32.56 -32.57 26.47
N CYS A 95 32.46 -32.21 27.73
CA CYS A 95 33.05 -31.02 28.32
C CYS A 95 34.41 -31.42 28.93
#